data_AF-R6CRT5-F1
#
_entry.id   AF-R6CRT5-F1
#
_cell.length_a   1.000
_cell.length_b   1.000
_cell.length_c   1.000
_cell.angle_alpha   90.00
_cell.angle_beta   90.00
_cell.angle_gamma   90.00
#
_symmetry.space_group_name_H-M   'P 1'
#
loop_
_entity.id
_entity.type
_entity.pdbx_description
1 polymer ?
#
loop_
_entity_poly.entity_id
_entity_poly.type
_entity_poly.pdbx_seq_one_letter_code
_entity_poly.pdbx_strand_id
1 'polypeptide(L)'
;MDYNIEPGIGTEQNAENAGDGLLGHEHAYTAWLDGVFARYPDLIIENCSSGGLRMDYAMLSRYSIQSTSDQDDYRKYCTIAANAPLALTPEQAAVWSYPMYGGDREQTVFNMINAMLLRIHQSGHLANIDEQSGALVKEGIAIYKKIRRDIKTALPFWSLGTSSFSDEWVSLGLRCEKCAYIAVWRRESAEDVAELPIKFLAGKNAEVSCIYPSFNEERFEWHKESGKLAVQLRNPCTARLFKITFAD
;
A
#
# COMPACT_ATOMS: atom_id res chain seq x y z
N MET A 1 15.33 -6.00 8.33
CA MET A 1 16.28 -5.50 9.32
C MET A 1 15.48 -4.62 10.24
N ASP A 2 15.32 -5.08 11.47
CA ASP A 2 14.70 -4.30 12.53
C ASP A 2 15.76 -3.35 13.09
N TYR A 3 15.68 -2.08 12.68
CA TYR A 3 16.60 -1.02 13.11
C TYR A 3 15.83 0.00 13.95
N ASN A 4 15.47 -0.39 15.16
CA ASN A 4 14.76 0.44 16.16
C ASN A 4 15.69 1.14 17.17
N ILE A 5 17.00 1.11 16.94
CA ILE A 5 17.97 1.74 17.85
C ILE A 5 17.75 3.26 17.87
N GLU A 6 17.62 3.86 19.05
CA GLU A 6 17.59 5.31 19.23
C GLU A 6 18.94 5.77 19.83
N PRO A 7 19.88 6.28 19.02
CA PRO A 7 21.20 6.69 19.51
C PRO A 7 21.18 8.01 20.28
N GLY A 8 20.02 8.69 20.39
CA GLY A 8 19.90 9.98 21.04
C GLY A 8 20.70 11.05 20.31
N ILE A 9 21.43 11.88 21.06
CA ILE A 9 22.25 12.96 20.48
C ILE A 9 23.56 12.49 19.83
N GLY A 10 23.90 11.19 19.93
CA GLY A 10 25.15 10.60 19.43
C GLY A 10 26.21 10.35 20.51
N THR A 11 27.48 10.37 20.11
CA THR A 11 28.63 10.05 20.97
C THR A 11 29.79 11.00 20.72
N GLU A 12 30.57 11.30 21.76
CA GLU A 12 31.83 12.07 21.63
C GLU A 12 33.05 11.14 21.50
N GLN A 13 32.86 9.82 21.55
CA GLN A 13 33.94 8.86 21.40
C GLN A 13 34.47 8.89 19.97
N ASN A 14 35.74 9.30 19.80
CA ASN A 14 36.39 9.47 18.50
C ASN A 14 35.64 10.43 17.54
N ALA A 15 34.99 11.47 18.10
CA ALA A 15 34.26 12.48 17.35
C ALA A 15 34.51 13.88 17.94
N GLU A 16 34.31 14.94 17.15
CA GLU A 16 34.48 16.33 17.62
C GLU A 16 33.40 16.77 18.61
N ASN A 17 32.19 16.21 18.48
CA ASN A 17 31.04 16.41 19.36
C ASN A 17 30.01 15.28 19.13
N ALA A 18 28.95 15.24 19.94
CA ALA A 18 27.92 14.20 19.85
C ALA A 18 27.26 14.10 18.45
N GLY A 19 27.01 15.24 17.80
CA GLY A 19 26.40 15.28 16.46
C GLY A 19 27.32 14.75 15.37
N ASP A 20 28.62 15.02 15.46
CA ASP A 20 29.64 14.42 14.57
C ASP A 20 29.69 12.89 14.76
N GLY A 21 29.65 12.40 16.01
CA GLY A 21 29.59 10.97 16.28
C GLY A 21 28.30 10.31 15.77
N LEU A 22 27.16 11.00 15.83
CA LEU A 22 25.90 10.51 15.26
C LEU A 22 26.00 10.39 13.72
N LEU A 23 26.56 11.38 13.04
CA LEU A 23 26.78 11.33 11.61
C LEU A 23 27.75 10.19 11.23
N GLY A 24 28.83 10.02 11.99
CA GLY A 24 29.77 8.92 11.82
C GLY A 24 29.12 7.55 11.96
N HIS A 25 28.19 7.39 12.91
CA HIS A 25 27.40 6.16 13.08
C HIS A 25 26.52 5.87 11.85
N GLU A 26 25.79 6.85 11.34
CA GLU A 26 24.93 6.65 10.14
C GLU A 26 25.75 6.34 8.87
N HIS A 27 26.92 6.96 8.72
CA HIS A 27 27.86 6.61 7.65
C HIS A 27 28.44 5.19 7.80
N ALA A 28 28.81 4.80 9.02
CA ALA A 28 29.30 3.45 9.28
C ALA A 28 28.22 2.39 9.00
N TYR A 29 26.97 2.67 9.38
CA TYR A 29 25.84 1.78 9.13
C TYR A 29 25.56 1.61 7.63
N THR A 30 25.50 2.71 6.88
CA THR A 30 25.29 2.65 5.42
C THR A 30 26.45 1.98 4.69
N ALA A 31 27.70 2.25 5.07
CA ALA A 31 28.88 1.58 4.50
C ALA A 31 28.90 0.07 4.79
N TRP A 32 28.48 -0.33 5.99
CA TRP A 32 28.31 -1.74 6.33
C TRP A 32 27.24 -2.40 5.47
N LEU A 33 26.09 -1.75 5.28
CA LEU A 33 25.01 -2.24 4.44
C LEU A 33 25.45 -2.41 2.97
N ASP A 34 26.18 -1.43 2.43
CA ASP A 34 26.78 -1.50 1.09
C ASP A 34 27.72 -2.71 0.97
N GLY A 35 28.53 -2.97 2.01
CA GLY A 35 29.37 -4.17 2.09
C GLY A 35 28.59 -5.50 2.16
N VAL A 36 27.42 -5.52 2.80
CA VAL A 36 26.53 -6.69 2.83
C VAL A 36 25.98 -7.00 1.44
N PHE A 37 25.46 -6.00 0.73
CA PHE A 37 24.95 -6.21 -0.64
C PHE A 37 26.06 -6.54 -1.64
N ALA A 38 27.25 -5.97 -1.48
CA ALA A 38 28.41 -6.36 -2.31
C ALA A 38 28.79 -7.85 -2.12
N ARG A 39 28.63 -8.39 -0.90
CA ARG A 39 28.88 -9.80 -0.61
C ARG A 39 27.73 -10.71 -1.04
N TYR A 40 26.49 -10.22 -0.99
CA TYR A 40 25.28 -10.97 -1.30
C TYR A 40 24.38 -10.17 -2.26
N PRO A 41 24.71 -10.10 -3.55
CA PRO A 41 24.02 -9.23 -4.50
C PRO A 41 22.55 -9.59 -4.74
N ASP A 42 22.18 -10.86 -4.51
CA ASP A 42 20.80 -11.35 -4.64
C ASP A 42 19.99 -11.28 -3.33
N LEU A 43 20.62 -10.80 -2.23
CA LEU A 43 19.95 -10.69 -0.94
C LEU A 43 18.86 -9.62 -1.00
N ILE A 44 17.67 -9.95 -0.51
CA ILE A 44 16.57 -9.01 -0.36
C ILE A 44 16.47 -8.66 1.12
N ILE A 45 16.58 -7.38 1.44
CA ILE A 45 16.42 -6.89 2.82
C ILE A 45 15.30 -5.87 2.89
N GLU A 46 14.40 -6.08 3.84
CA GLU A 46 13.40 -5.12 4.27
C GLU A 46 14.00 -4.15 5.31
N ASN A 47 13.79 -2.85 5.14
CA ASN A 47 14.00 -1.86 6.18
C ASN A 47 12.77 -1.79 7.08
N CYS A 48 12.95 -1.86 8.39
CA CYS A 48 11.87 -1.71 9.36
C CYS A 48 12.38 -0.99 10.60
N SER A 49 11.68 0.08 11.00
CA SER A 49 11.85 0.74 12.29
C SER A 49 10.47 1.17 12.77
N SER A 50 9.91 0.38 13.68
CA SER A 50 8.52 0.41 14.13
C SER A 50 7.57 0.74 12.98
N GLY A 51 7.67 -0.05 11.91
CA GLY A 51 7.18 0.30 10.59
C GLY A 51 8.12 1.26 9.86
N GLY A 52 7.68 2.51 9.69
CA GLY A 52 8.26 3.50 8.78
C GLY A 52 9.07 4.63 9.43
N LEU A 53 9.51 4.53 10.69
CA LEU A 53 10.20 5.64 11.38
C LEU A 53 11.56 6.01 10.76
N ARG A 54 12.18 5.09 10.01
CA ARG A 54 13.44 5.29 9.28
C ARG A 54 13.26 5.16 7.77
N MET A 55 12.20 5.75 7.26
CA MET A 55 11.92 5.82 5.82
C MET A 55 12.56 7.07 5.21
N ASP A 56 13.90 7.12 5.18
CA ASP A 56 14.67 8.17 4.53
C ASP A 56 15.35 7.68 3.24
N TYR A 57 15.79 8.61 2.40
CA TYR A 57 16.35 8.25 1.08
C TYR A 57 17.74 7.60 1.13
N ALA A 58 18.49 7.72 2.23
CA ALA A 58 19.74 6.97 2.37
C ALA A 58 19.44 5.48 2.59
N MET A 59 18.36 5.16 3.31
CA MET A 59 17.87 3.81 3.49
C MET A 59 17.16 3.28 2.24
N LEU A 60 16.21 4.05 1.68
CA LEU A 60 15.41 3.63 0.53
C LEU A 60 16.25 3.38 -0.74
N SER A 61 17.38 4.06 -0.90
CA SER A 61 18.30 3.82 -2.03
C SER A 61 19.08 2.51 -1.94
N ARG A 62 19.07 1.84 -0.79
CA ARG A 62 19.82 0.60 -0.53
C ARG A 62 18.91 -0.59 -0.30
N TYR A 63 17.85 -0.41 0.47
CA TYR A 63 16.95 -1.50 0.84
C TYR A 63 16.00 -1.88 -0.28
N SER A 64 15.80 -3.18 -0.46
CA SER A 64 14.91 -3.71 -1.49
C SER A 64 13.43 -3.49 -1.15
N ILE A 65 13.10 -3.41 0.15
CA ILE A 65 11.74 -3.35 0.69
C ILE A 65 11.74 -2.37 1.88
N GLN A 66 10.64 -1.67 2.12
CA GLN A 66 10.41 -0.79 3.26
C GLN A 66 9.09 -1.14 3.96
N SER A 67 9.13 -1.50 5.23
CA SER A 67 7.93 -1.60 6.07
C SER A 67 7.28 -0.23 6.23
N THR A 68 5.98 -0.10 5.93
CA THR A 68 5.34 1.22 5.92
C THR A 68 4.85 1.69 7.29
N SER A 69 4.33 0.79 8.13
CA SER A 69 3.76 1.13 9.44
C SER A 69 3.41 -0.12 10.26
N ASP A 70 3.52 0.00 11.59
CA ASP A 70 3.03 -0.97 12.59
C ASP A 70 1.55 -0.77 12.95
N GLN A 71 0.86 0.22 12.38
CA GLN A 71 -0.59 0.39 12.58
C GLN A 71 -1.32 -0.93 12.25
N ASP A 72 -2.13 -1.44 13.15
CA ASP A 72 -2.80 -2.75 13.00
C ASP A 72 -4.29 -2.63 12.68
N ASP A 73 -4.91 -1.47 12.97
CA ASP A 73 -6.28 -1.20 12.59
C ASP A 73 -6.39 -1.02 11.07
N TYR A 74 -6.92 -2.05 10.42
CA TYR A 74 -7.13 -2.10 8.97
C TYR A 74 -7.88 -0.87 8.44
N ARG A 75 -8.81 -0.29 9.22
CA ARG A 75 -9.60 0.89 8.82
C ARG A 75 -8.76 2.17 8.78
N LYS A 76 -7.69 2.23 9.57
CA LYS A 76 -6.75 3.36 9.60
C LYS A 76 -5.62 3.17 8.59
N TYR A 77 -5.23 1.92 8.31
CA TYR A 77 -4.14 1.63 7.40
C TYR A 77 -4.39 2.11 5.97
N CYS A 78 -5.63 2.19 5.50
CA CYS A 78 -5.92 2.68 4.15
C CYS A 78 -5.36 4.09 3.88
N THR A 79 -5.34 4.99 4.90
CA THR A 79 -4.71 6.31 4.78
C THR A 79 -3.20 6.17 4.52
N ILE A 80 -2.54 5.28 5.25
CA ILE A 80 -1.10 5.04 5.12
C ILE A 80 -0.80 4.40 3.76
N ALA A 81 -1.54 3.37 3.38
CA ALA A 81 -1.40 2.70 2.09
C ALA A 81 -1.62 3.66 0.92
N ALA A 82 -2.67 4.49 0.97
CA ALA A 82 -2.94 5.44 -0.10
C ALA A 82 -1.84 6.48 -0.27
N ASN A 83 -1.17 6.89 0.82
CA ASN A 83 -0.13 7.89 0.78
C ASN A 83 1.29 7.32 0.61
N ALA A 84 1.51 6.02 0.80
CA ALA A 84 2.84 5.41 0.68
C ALA A 84 3.53 5.76 -0.67
N PRO A 85 2.85 5.75 -1.83
CA PRO A 85 3.48 6.12 -3.10
C PRO A 85 3.94 7.58 -3.24
N LEU A 86 3.70 8.44 -2.24
CA LEU A 86 4.27 9.80 -2.20
C LEU A 86 5.75 9.80 -1.81
N ALA A 87 6.23 8.78 -1.08
CA ALA A 87 7.58 8.75 -0.51
C ALA A 87 8.47 7.65 -1.09
N LEU A 88 7.89 6.57 -1.62
CA LEU A 88 8.61 5.40 -2.10
C LEU A 88 7.82 4.69 -3.21
N THR A 89 8.48 3.80 -3.94
CA THR A 89 7.80 3.10 -5.05
C THR A 89 6.80 2.06 -4.53
N PRO A 90 5.67 1.85 -5.23
CA PRO A 90 4.66 0.88 -4.81
C PRO A 90 5.20 -0.53 -4.56
N GLU A 91 6.16 -0.99 -5.37
CA GLU A 91 6.78 -2.32 -5.24
C GLU A 91 7.78 -2.44 -4.09
N GLN A 92 8.26 -1.32 -3.54
CA GLN A 92 9.12 -1.25 -2.36
C GLN A 92 8.28 -1.13 -1.06
N ALA A 93 7.08 -0.55 -1.12
CA ALA A 93 6.20 -0.31 0.02
C ALA A 93 5.56 -1.60 0.57
N ALA A 94 6.16 -2.18 1.60
CA ALA A 94 5.62 -3.34 2.30
C ALA A 94 4.50 -2.97 3.25
N VAL A 95 3.30 -3.43 2.91
CA VAL A 95 2.11 -3.35 3.76
C VAL A 95 1.80 -4.73 4.30
N TRP A 96 1.70 -4.80 5.62
CA TRP A 96 1.35 -6.02 6.30
C TRP A 96 -0.17 -6.24 6.26
N SER A 97 -0.58 -7.39 5.72
CA SER A 97 -1.97 -7.82 5.71
C SER A 97 -2.18 -8.87 6.80
N TYR A 98 -3.08 -8.56 7.74
CA TYR A 98 -3.45 -9.37 8.90
C TYR A 98 -4.98 -9.54 9.01
N PRO A 99 -5.61 -10.40 8.20
CA PRO A 99 -6.99 -10.82 8.46
C PRO A 99 -7.10 -11.39 9.88
N MET A 100 -8.06 -10.89 10.67
CA MET A 100 -8.17 -11.19 12.09
C MET A 100 -9.03 -12.43 12.35
N TYR A 101 -8.74 -13.12 13.45
CA TYR A 101 -9.62 -14.17 13.97
C TYR A 101 -10.98 -13.58 14.38
N GLY A 102 -12.08 -14.20 13.94
CA GLY A 102 -13.44 -13.70 14.20
C GLY A 102 -13.81 -12.45 13.39
N GLY A 103 -12.96 -12.04 12.45
CA GLY A 103 -13.28 -11.01 11.46
C GLY A 103 -14.34 -11.48 10.48
N ASP A 104 -15.08 -10.53 9.91
CA ASP A 104 -16.00 -10.83 8.81
C ASP A 104 -15.31 -10.76 7.44
N ARG A 105 -16.05 -11.15 6.39
CA ARG A 105 -15.55 -11.15 5.02
C ARG A 105 -15.14 -9.75 4.52
N GLU A 106 -15.84 -8.69 4.93
CA GLU A 106 -15.54 -7.33 4.46
C GLU A 106 -14.29 -6.78 5.14
N GLN A 107 -14.08 -7.09 6.42
CA GLN A 107 -12.83 -6.83 7.12
C GLN A 107 -11.64 -7.51 6.42
N THR A 108 -11.78 -8.79 6.06
CA THR A 108 -10.72 -9.52 5.33
C THR A 108 -10.41 -8.85 3.99
N VAL A 109 -11.45 -8.47 3.24
CA VAL A 109 -11.30 -7.79 1.94
C VAL A 109 -10.63 -6.43 2.10
N PHE A 110 -11.06 -5.61 3.07
CA PHE A 110 -10.47 -4.30 3.34
C PHE A 110 -8.99 -4.44 3.69
N ASN A 111 -8.67 -5.38 4.58
CA ASN A 111 -7.30 -5.64 5.01
C ASN A 111 -6.41 -6.07 3.83
N MET A 112 -6.90 -6.94 2.94
CA MET A 112 -6.17 -7.31 1.73
C MET A 112 -5.96 -6.10 0.80
N ILE A 113 -7.00 -5.29 0.56
CA ILE A 113 -6.92 -4.14 -0.36
C ILE A 113 -5.91 -3.09 0.11
N ASN A 114 -5.72 -2.92 1.43
CA ASN A 114 -4.65 -2.07 1.97
C ASN A 114 -3.26 -2.42 1.41
N ALA A 115 -3.02 -3.67 1.02
CA ALA A 115 -1.73 -4.15 0.55
C ALA A 115 -1.66 -4.42 -0.97
N MET A 116 -2.79 -4.66 -1.64
CA MET A 116 -2.82 -5.23 -3.00
C MET A 116 -2.26 -4.33 -4.12
N LEU A 117 -2.24 -3.02 -3.93
CA LEU A 117 -1.58 -2.08 -4.86
C LEU A 117 -0.15 -1.72 -4.47
N LEU A 118 0.34 -2.30 -3.38
CA LEU A 118 1.69 -2.09 -2.87
C LEU A 118 2.39 -3.46 -2.81
N ARG A 119 3.28 -3.67 -1.85
CA ARG A 119 3.91 -4.97 -1.63
C ARG A 119 3.26 -5.70 -0.46
N ILE A 120 2.57 -6.80 -0.75
CA ILE A 120 1.92 -7.60 0.29
C ILE A 120 2.95 -8.32 1.17
N HIS A 121 2.93 -8.03 2.48
CA HIS A 121 3.48 -8.87 3.54
C HIS A 121 2.34 -9.59 4.24
N GLN A 122 2.05 -10.82 3.79
CA GLN A 122 0.98 -11.61 4.41
C GLN A 122 1.43 -12.10 5.78
N SER A 123 0.66 -11.81 6.81
CA SER A 123 0.96 -12.21 8.18
C SER A 123 -0.32 -12.47 8.98
N GLY A 124 -0.18 -12.63 10.29
CA GLY A 124 -1.25 -12.95 11.23
C GLY A 124 -1.40 -14.46 11.46
N HIS A 125 -2.38 -14.83 12.29
CA HIS A 125 -2.67 -16.23 12.61
C HIS A 125 -3.55 -16.87 11.53
N LEU A 126 -3.04 -16.98 10.30
CA LEU A 126 -3.77 -17.56 9.16
C LEU A 126 -4.26 -18.99 9.38
N ALA A 127 -3.66 -19.73 10.31
CA ALA A 127 -4.12 -21.06 10.69
C ALA A 127 -5.45 -21.02 11.49
N ASN A 128 -5.79 -19.87 12.05
CA ASN A 128 -6.94 -19.71 12.93
C ASN A 128 -8.12 -19.00 12.25
N ILE A 129 -7.92 -18.32 11.11
CA ILE A 129 -9.03 -17.69 10.39
C ILE A 129 -9.96 -18.74 9.79
N ASP A 130 -11.24 -18.39 9.62
CA ASP A 130 -12.24 -19.28 9.05
C ASP A 130 -11.99 -19.54 7.55
N GLU A 131 -12.67 -20.56 7.01
CA GLU A 131 -12.50 -20.98 5.62
C GLU A 131 -12.86 -19.88 4.60
N GLN A 132 -13.87 -19.06 4.88
CA GLN A 132 -14.29 -17.97 4.01
C GLN A 132 -13.21 -16.88 3.97
N SER A 133 -12.70 -16.46 5.12
CA SER A 133 -11.58 -15.51 5.21
C SER A 133 -10.33 -16.05 4.52
N GLY A 134 -10.00 -17.33 4.74
CA GLY A 134 -8.88 -18.00 4.07
C GLY A 134 -9.03 -18.07 2.54
N ALA A 135 -10.24 -18.28 2.04
CA ALA A 135 -10.53 -18.25 0.60
C ALA A 135 -10.32 -16.84 0.01
N LEU A 136 -10.73 -15.79 0.72
CA LEU A 136 -10.56 -14.39 0.30
C LEU A 136 -9.10 -13.95 0.28
N VAL A 137 -8.29 -14.44 1.23
CA VAL A 137 -6.83 -14.23 1.20
C VAL A 137 -6.23 -14.90 -0.02
N LYS A 138 -6.58 -16.17 -0.29
CA LYS A 138 -6.10 -16.90 -1.47
C LYS A 138 -6.48 -16.19 -2.77
N GLU A 139 -7.71 -15.69 -2.86
CA GLU A 139 -8.22 -14.92 -3.98
C GLU A 139 -7.38 -13.64 -4.21
N GLY A 140 -7.21 -12.82 -3.15
CA GLY A 140 -6.45 -11.58 -3.23
C GLY A 140 -4.99 -11.82 -3.61
N ILE A 141 -4.34 -12.85 -3.06
CA ILE A 141 -2.97 -13.24 -3.44
C ILE A 141 -2.89 -13.71 -4.90
N ALA A 142 -3.89 -14.46 -5.39
CA ALA A 142 -3.93 -14.91 -6.77
C ALA A 142 -4.06 -13.73 -7.74
N ILE A 143 -4.85 -12.71 -7.39
CA ILE A 143 -4.98 -11.48 -8.16
C ILE A 143 -3.70 -10.66 -8.11
N TYR A 144 -3.12 -10.48 -6.92
CA TYR A 144 -1.85 -9.77 -6.74
C TYR A 144 -0.73 -10.36 -7.60
N LYS A 145 -0.62 -11.69 -7.66
CA LYS A 145 0.36 -12.38 -8.54
C LYS A 145 0.18 -12.05 -10.02
N LYS A 146 -1.03 -11.73 -10.48
CA LYS A 146 -1.31 -11.30 -11.86
C LYS A 146 -0.93 -9.84 -12.10
N ILE A 147 -1.22 -8.94 -11.15
CA ILE A 147 -1.03 -7.49 -11.33
C ILE A 147 0.36 -6.97 -10.90
N ARG A 148 1.11 -7.69 -10.04
CA ARG A 148 2.38 -7.22 -9.47
C ARG A 148 3.47 -6.84 -10.48
N ARG A 149 3.39 -7.37 -11.71
CA ARG A 149 4.33 -7.00 -12.79
C ARG A 149 4.07 -5.58 -13.27
N ASP A 150 2.82 -5.16 -13.27
CA ASP A 150 2.40 -3.82 -13.68
C ASP A 150 2.77 -2.80 -12.60
N ILE A 151 2.61 -3.16 -11.31
CA ILE A 151 2.91 -2.31 -10.15
C ILE A 151 4.30 -1.70 -10.22
N LYS A 152 5.31 -2.50 -10.60
CA LYS A 152 6.72 -2.07 -10.72
C LYS A 152 6.92 -0.85 -11.63
N THR A 153 6.07 -0.68 -12.63
CA THR A 153 6.20 0.37 -13.66
C THR A 153 5.02 1.33 -13.67
N ALA A 154 4.07 1.16 -12.75
CA ALA A 154 2.87 1.96 -12.71
C ALA A 154 3.13 3.33 -12.08
N LEU A 155 2.39 4.33 -12.54
CA LEU A 155 2.42 5.66 -11.96
C LEU A 155 1.24 5.81 -10.98
N PRO A 156 1.49 6.17 -9.71
CA PRO A 156 0.42 6.37 -8.76
C PRO A 156 -0.43 7.61 -9.14
N PHE A 157 -1.72 7.55 -8.84
CA PHE A 157 -2.63 8.68 -8.94
C PHE A 157 -3.67 8.65 -7.81
N TRP A 158 -4.16 9.83 -7.43
CA TRP A 158 -5.11 9.99 -6.34
C TRP A 158 -6.40 10.61 -6.86
N SER A 159 -7.43 9.79 -7.01
CA SER A 159 -8.70 10.25 -7.57
C SER A 159 -9.42 11.22 -6.63
N LEU A 160 -9.42 10.91 -5.33
CA LEU A 160 -10.00 11.73 -4.27
C LEU A 160 -8.97 12.65 -3.58
N GLY A 161 -7.74 12.75 -4.12
CA GLY A 161 -6.61 13.41 -3.46
C GLY A 161 -5.87 12.50 -2.46
N THR A 162 -4.81 13.03 -1.87
CA THR A 162 -4.06 12.35 -0.80
C THR A 162 -4.95 12.19 0.43
N SER A 163 -4.70 11.15 1.23
CA SER A 163 -5.60 10.80 2.34
C SER A 163 -5.19 11.44 3.67
N SER A 164 -6.17 11.91 4.44
CA SER A 164 -6.10 12.17 5.88
C SER A 164 -6.75 11.02 6.66
N PHE A 165 -6.46 10.93 7.97
CA PHE A 165 -7.15 10.00 8.87
C PHE A 165 -8.62 10.37 9.13
N SER A 166 -9.01 11.61 8.83
CA SER A 166 -10.40 12.08 8.94
C SER A 166 -11.25 11.79 7.70
N ASP A 167 -10.65 11.43 6.57
CA ASP A 167 -11.40 11.27 5.31
C ASP A 167 -12.36 10.09 5.38
N GLU A 168 -13.57 10.24 4.90
CA GLU A 168 -14.53 9.13 4.97
C GLU A 168 -14.40 8.17 3.78
N TRP A 169 -13.79 8.65 2.70
CA TRP A 169 -13.47 7.89 1.49
C TRP A 169 -12.00 8.03 1.15
N VAL A 170 -11.38 6.93 0.75
CA VAL A 170 -9.97 6.89 0.38
C VAL A 170 -9.84 6.23 -0.99
N SER A 171 -8.88 6.71 -1.78
CA SER A 171 -8.56 6.10 -3.08
C SER A 171 -7.05 6.07 -3.33
N LEU A 172 -6.58 4.98 -3.93
CA LEU A 172 -5.24 4.88 -4.51
C LEU A 172 -5.36 4.24 -5.88
N GLY A 173 -4.84 4.92 -6.89
CA GLY A 173 -4.78 4.43 -8.25
C GLY A 173 -3.34 4.15 -8.69
N LEU A 174 -3.17 3.14 -9.54
CA LEU A 174 -1.94 2.84 -10.26
C LEU A 174 -2.24 2.82 -11.76
N ARG A 175 -1.69 3.79 -12.50
CA ARG A 175 -1.84 3.89 -13.96
C ARG A 175 -0.72 3.13 -14.65
N CYS A 176 -1.11 2.26 -15.57
CA CYS A 176 -0.24 1.55 -16.49
C CYS A 176 -0.46 2.07 -17.91
N GLU A 177 0.19 1.45 -18.91
CA GLU A 177 0.06 1.85 -20.31
C GLU A 177 -1.38 1.67 -20.84
N LYS A 178 -1.97 0.48 -20.65
CA LYS A 178 -3.28 0.09 -21.23
C LYS A 178 -4.38 -0.15 -20.19
N CYS A 179 -4.05 0.07 -18.92
CA CYS A 179 -5.00 -0.09 -17.84
C CYS A 179 -4.64 0.78 -16.64
N ALA A 180 -5.57 0.90 -15.71
CA ALA A 180 -5.35 1.41 -14.38
C ALA A 180 -5.96 0.47 -13.35
N TYR A 181 -5.37 0.40 -12.18
CA TYR A 181 -5.95 -0.23 -11.00
C TYR A 181 -6.35 0.86 -10.03
N ILE A 182 -7.51 0.74 -9.36
CA ILE A 182 -7.91 1.69 -8.33
C ILE A 182 -8.52 0.95 -7.14
N ALA A 183 -7.90 1.13 -5.98
CA ALA A 183 -8.43 0.70 -4.70
C ALA A 183 -9.30 1.82 -4.14
N VAL A 184 -10.49 1.46 -3.67
CA VAL A 184 -11.48 2.38 -3.11
C VAL A 184 -11.90 1.84 -1.75
N TRP A 185 -11.81 2.67 -0.72
CA TRP A 185 -12.25 2.35 0.63
C TRP A 185 -13.33 3.33 1.07
N ARG A 186 -14.45 2.81 1.57
CA ARG A 186 -15.42 3.56 2.37
C ARG A 186 -15.15 3.27 3.84
N ARG A 187 -14.95 4.32 4.65
CA ARG A 187 -14.88 4.24 6.11
C ARG A 187 -16.27 4.46 6.69
N GLU A 188 -16.43 5.42 7.60
CA GLU A 188 -17.69 5.70 8.29
C GLU A 188 -18.50 6.80 7.58
N SER A 189 -18.36 6.93 6.25
CA SER A 189 -19.10 7.97 5.52
C SER A 189 -20.59 7.79 5.63
N ALA A 190 -21.31 8.90 5.84
CA ALA A 190 -22.77 8.90 5.77
C ALA A 190 -23.27 8.56 4.36
N GLU A 191 -22.58 9.05 3.34
CA GLU A 191 -22.87 8.76 1.94
C GLU A 191 -22.33 7.37 1.55
N ASP A 192 -23.12 6.62 0.79
CA ASP A 192 -22.74 5.30 0.29
C ASP A 192 -22.19 5.32 -1.13
N VAL A 193 -22.15 6.48 -1.79
CA VAL A 193 -21.59 6.68 -3.13
C VAL A 193 -20.41 7.65 -3.09
N ALA A 194 -19.33 7.30 -3.79
CA ALA A 194 -18.24 8.22 -4.12
C ALA A 194 -18.09 8.36 -5.64
N GLU A 195 -17.90 9.59 -6.11
CA GLU A 195 -17.44 9.86 -7.47
C GLU A 195 -15.92 9.98 -7.48
N LEU A 196 -15.25 9.17 -8.29
CA LEU A 196 -13.80 9.12 -8.42
C LEU A 196 -13.39 9.74 -9.76
N PRO A 197 -12.93 11.01 -9.81
CA PRO A 197 -12.38 11.61 -11.03
C PRO A 197 -11.08 10.94 -11.48
N ILE A 198 -11.03 10.51 -12.73
CA ILE A 198 -9.86 9.90 -13.38
C ILE A 198 -9.56 10.70 -14.65
N LYS A 199 -9.01 11.91 -14.45
CA LYS A 199 -8.89 12.95 -15.48
C LYS A 199 -8.22 12.49 -16.78
N PHE A 200 -7.24 11.60 -16.69
CA PHE A 200 -6.53 11.08 -17.87
C PHE A 200 -7.37 10.15 -18.76
N LEU A 201 -8.58 9.78 -18.32
CA LEU A 201 -9.55 8.98 -19.07
C LEU A 201 -10.80 9.77 -19.48
N ALA A 202 -10.88 11.08 -19.22
CA ALA A 202 -12.00 11.89 -19.66
C ALA A 202 -12.17 11.81 -21.19
N GLY A 203 -13.39 11.50 -21.65
CA GLY A 203 -13.72 11.29 -23.06
C GLY A 203 -13.26 9.94 -23.65
N LYS A 204 -12.54 9.09 -22.89
CA LYS A 204 -12.06 7.79 -23.36
C LYS A 204 -13.09 6.68 -23.14
N ASN A 205 -13.14 5.73 -24.08
CA ASN A 205 -13.84 4.46 -23.86
C ASN A 205 -13.00 3.63 -22.87
N ALA A 206 -13.57 3.38 -21.70
CA ALA A 206 -12.95 2.56 -20.67
C ALA A 206 -13.93 1.50 -20.19
N GLU A 207 -13.42 0.31 -19.94
CA GLU A 207 -14.16 -0.79 -19.32
C GLU A 207 -13.69 -0.91 -17.88
N VAL A 208 -14.64 -0.87 -16.94
CA VAL A 208 -14.37 -0.98 -15.50
C VAL A 208 -14.86 -2.33 -15.01
N SER A 209 -14.06 -3.01 -14.22
CA SER A 209 -14.42 -4.26 -13.55
C SER A 209 -13.95 -4.24 -12.10
N CYS A 210 -14.78 -4.73 -11.17
CA CYS A 210 -14.32 -5.06 -9.83
C CYS A 210 -13.54 -6.38 -9.90
N ILE A 211 -12.24 -6.33 -9.62
CA ILE A 211 -11.38 -7.51 -9.67
C ILE A 211 -11.22 -8.17 -8.30
N TYR A 212 -11.53 -7.48 -7.20
CA TYR A 212 -11.56 -8.06 -5.86
C TYR A 212 -12.54 -7.31 -4.94
N PRO A 213 -13.38 -8.04 -4.17
CA PRO A 213 -13.55 -9.49 -4.15
C PRO A 213 -14.49 -9.98 -5.25
N SER A 214 -14.40 -11.27 -5.58
CA SER A 214 -15.21 -11.94 -6.60
C SER A 214 -16.70 -11.97 -6.29
N PHE A 215 -17.08 -11.90 -5.01
CA PHE A 215 -18.48 -11.84 -4.59
C PHE A 215 -19.08 -10.43 -4.69
N ASN A 216 -18.36 -9.43 -5.20
CA ASN A 216 -18.85 -8.06 -5.23
C ASN A 216 -20.24 -7.93 -5.88
N GLU A 217 -21.20 -7.42 -5.12
CA GLU A 217 -22.54 -7.05 -5.57
C GLU A 217 -22.75 -5.53 -5.57
N GLU A 218 -21.72 -4.77 -5.20
CA GLU A 218 -21.79 -3.31 -5.13
C GLU A 218 -21.80 -2.69 -6.53
N ARG A 219 -22.53 -1.58 -6.68
CA ARG A 219 -22.72 -0.90 -7.97
C ARG A 219 -21.54 0.00 -8.29
N PHE A 220 -21.17 0.05 -9.56
CA PHE A 220 -20.21 1.01 -10.08
C PHE A 220 -20.54 1.37 -11.53
N GLU A 221 -20.26 2.60 -11.92
CA GLU A 221 -20.58 3.12 -13.26
C GLU A 221 -19.46 4.03 -13.78
N TRP A 222 -19.10 3.88 -15.06
CA TRP A 222 -18.15 4.75 -15.73
C TRP A 222 -18.86 5.84 -16.52
N HIS A 223 -18.62 7.09 -16.14
CA HIS A 223 -19.11 8.27 -16.85
C HIS A 223 -18.04 8.80 -17.80
N LYS A 224 -18.10 8.35 -19.07
CA LYS A 224 -17.12 8.67 -20.12
C LYS A 224 -16.82 10.16 -20.26
N GLU A 225 -17.86 10.98 -20.42
CA GLU A 225 -17.68 12.40 -20.74
C GLU A 225 -16.99 13.17 -19.61
N SER A 226 -17.31 12.85 -18.37
CA SER A 226 -16.71 13.48 -17.19
C SER A 226 -15.42 12.79 -16.72
N GLY A 227 -15.11 11.60 -17.22
CA GLY A 227 -13.99 10.78 -16.77
C GLY A 227 -14.10 10.38 -15.30
N LYS A 228 -15.31 10.06 -14.84
CA LYS A 228 -15.57 9.71 -13.43
C LYS A 228 -16.01 8.25 -13.30
N LEU A 229 -15.50 7.57 -12.28
CA LEU A 229 -16.01 6.29 -11.82
C LEU A 229 -16.89 6.54 -10.59
N ALA A 230 -18.19 6.31 -10.69
CA ALA A 230 -19.07 6.30 -9.52
C ALA A 230 -19.03 4.91 -8.88
N VAL A 231 -18.81 4.83 -7.58
CA VAL A 231 -18.82 3.57 -6.81
C VAL A 231 -19.77 3.72 -5.64
N GLN A 232 -20.76 2.83 -5.57
CA GLN A 232 -21.58 2.65 -4.37
C GLN A 232 -20.93 1.55 -3.52
N LEU A 233 -20.75 1.76 -2.22
CA LEU A 233 -20.42 0.71 -1.25
C LEU A 233 -21.45 0.80 -0.13
N ARG A 234 -22.47 -0.06 -0.09
CA ARG A 234 -23.64 0.06 0.81
C ARG A 234 -23.31 0.07 2.30
N ASN A 235 -22.30 -0.69 2.71
CA ASN A 235 -21.89 -0.79 4.11
C ASN A 235 -20.63 0.05 4.39
N PRO A 236 -20.52 0.64 5.59
CA PRO A 236 -19.27 1.28 6.01
C PRO A 236 -18.15 0.24 6.15
N CYS A 237 -16.90 0.71 6.24
CA CYS A 237 -15.71 -0.15 6.35
C CYS A 237 -15.63 -1.25 5.28
N THR A 238 -16.02 -0.90 4.05
CA THR A 238 -15.98 -1.77 2.87
C THR A 238 -14.96 -1.24 1.87
N ALA A 239 -14.30 -2.12 1.14
CA ALA A 239 -13.35 -1.72 0.10
C ALA A 239 -13.44 -2.61 -1.13
N ARG A 240 -13.11 -2.05 -2.29
CA ARG A 240 -13.08 -2.77 -3.58
C ARG A 240 -11.83 -2.38 -4.37
N LEU A 241 -11.32 -3.34 -5.14
CA LEU A 241 -10.26 -3.10 -6.11
C LEU A 241 -10.83 -3.23 -7.52
N PHE A 242 -10.69 -2.17 -8.31
CA PHE A 242 -11.14 -2.12 -9.68
C PHE A 242 -9.97 -2.15 -10.65
N LYS A 243 -10.20 -2.76 -11.82
CA LYS A 243 -9.37 -2.61 -13.01
C LYS A 243 -10.14 -1.84 -14.05
N ILE A 244 -9.47 -0.86 -14.66
CA ILE A 244 -9.97 -0.05 -15.74
C ILE A 244 -9.10 -0.31 -16.96
N THR A 245 -9.67 -0.88 -18.02
CA THR A 245 -8.97 -1.07 -19.30
C THR A 245 -9.42 -0.02 -20.29
N PHE A 246 -8.47 0.56 -21.02
CA PHE A 246 -8.74 1.61 -22.00
C PHE A 246 -7.82 1.45 -23.20
N ALA A 247 -8.34 1.78 -24.38
CA ALA A 247 -7.52 1.96 -25.58
C ALA A 247 -7.10 3.43 -25.68
N ASP A 248 -5.98 3.67 -26.36
CA ASP A 248 -5.52 5.05 -26.60
C ASP A 248 -6.49 5.87 -27.43
#